data_AF-X1H3E6-F1
#
_entry.id   AF-X1H3E6-F1
#
_cell.length_a   1.000
_cell.length_b   1.000
_cell.length_c   1.000
_cell.angle_alpha   90.00
_cell.angle_beta   90.00
_cell.angle_gamma   90.00
#
_symmetry.space_group_name_H-M   'P 1'
#
loop_
_entity.id
_entity.type
_entity.pdbx_description
1 polymer ?
#
loop_
_entity_poly.entity_id
_entity_poly.type
_entity_poly.pdbx_seq_one_letter_code
_entity_poly.pdbx_strand_id
1 'polypeptide(L)'
;TAAEGTIIVGKLALGEDSDFVKAYKAAGFSEPYEATGPYAYDAIGIILEALKKVGPDRKAIVDYIADPDFEYHGVIGLTKLDKDGQSVTGGLTLKVSRNGKWVPWSE
;
A
#
# COMPACT_ATOMS: atom_id res chain seq x y z
N THR A 1 22.32 -20.99 -4.83
CA THR A 1 23.13 -20.05 -4.02
C THR A 1 22.61 -20.04 -2.59
N ALA A 2 23.32 -19.44 -1.63
CA ALA A 2 22.97 -19.51 -0.20
C ALA A 2 21.56 -19.00 0.18
N ALA A 3 20.90 -18.25 -0.71
CA ALA A 3 19.55 -17.72 -0.50
C ALA A 3 18.46 -18.43 -1.33
N GLU A 4 18.77 -19.49 -2.07
CA GLU A 4 17.77 -20.19 -2.89
C GLU A 4 16.70 -20.84 -2.00
N GLY A 5 15.42 -20.70 -2.37
CA GLY A 5 14.28 -21.24 -1.60
C GLY A 5 13.91 -20.46 -0.35
N THR A 6 14.68 -19.43 0.03
CA THR A 6 14.31 -18.52 1.14
C THR A 6 13.00 -17.80 0.82
N ILE A 7 12.08 -17.77 1.79
CA ILE A 7 10.83 -17.03 1.72
C ILE A 7 10.96 -15.78 2.60
N ILE A 8 10.50 -14.64 2.09
CA ILE A 8 10.43 -13.37 2.82
C ILE A 8 9.02 -12.79 2.74
N VAL A 9 8.67 -12.02 3.77
CA VAL A 9 7.56 -11.06 3.71
C VAL A 9 8.12 -9.74 3.20
N GLY A 10 7.57 -9.22 2.11
CA GLY A 10 7.96 -7.96 1.53
C GLY A 10 6.77 -7.04 1.30
N LYS A 11 7.09 -5.79 0.96
CA LYS A 11 6.10 -4.83 0.45
C LYS A 11 5.49 -5.30 -0.86
N LEU A 12 4.20 -5.01 -1.07
CA LEU A 12 3.48 -5.37 -2.29
C LEU A 12 4.25 -4.85 -3.51
N ALA A 13 4.53 -5.75 -4.44
CA ALA A 13 5.05 -5.36 -5.75
C ALA A 13 3.87 -5.00 -6.64
N LEU A 14 3.78 -3.73 -7.04
CA LEU A 14 2.77 -3.30 -8.01
C LEU A 14 3.19 -3.75 -9.41
N GLY A 15 2.21 -4.21 -10.19
CA GLY A 15 2.43 -4.51 -11.60
C GLY A 15 2.67 -3.23 -12.41
N GLU A 16 3.41 -3.37 -13.51
CA GLU A 16 3.67 -2.30 -14.48
C GLU A 16 2.38 -1.72 -15.08
N ASP A 17 1.32 -2.54 -15.14
CA ASP A 17 0.01 -2.15 -15.62
C ASP A 17 -0.86 -1.43 -14.59
N SER A 18 -0.41 -1.29 -13.33
CA SER A 18 -1.17 -0.58 -12.30
C SER A 18 -1.29 0.91 -12.63
N ASP A 19 -2.44 1.50 -12.28
CA ASP A 19 -2.70 2.92 -12.53
C ASP A 19 -1.70 3.83 -11.82
N PHE A 20 -1.26 3.44 -10.61
CA PHE A 20 -0.20 4.15 -9.89
C PHE A 20 1.11 4.20 -10.68
N VAL A 21 1.61 3.04 -11.15
CA VAL A 21 2.88 2.98 -11.88
C VAL A 21 2.80 3.75 -13.19
N LYS A 22 1.68 3.64 -13.92
CA LYS A 22 1.42 4.41 -15.14
C LYS A 22 1.42 5.91 -14.88
N ALA A 23 0.69 6.36 -13.86
CA ALA A 23 0.60 7.77 -13.50
C ALA A 23 1.96 8.35 -13.04
N TYR A 24 2.71 7.60 -12.23
CA TYR A 24 4.03 8.03 -11.76
C TYR A 24 5.02 8.21 -12.92
N LYS A 25 5.05 7.26 -13.86
CA LYS A 25 5.89 7.37 -15.07
C LYS A 25 5.47 8.54 -15.95
N ALA A 26 4.16 8.74 -16.15
CA ALA A 26 3.63 9.84 -16.94
C ALA A 26 3.96 11.21 -16.32
N ALA A 27 4.05 11.29 -14.98
CA ALA A 27 4.45 12.50 -14.28
C ALA A 27 5.94 12.87 -14.49
N GLY A 28 6.77 11.93 -14.95
CA GLY A 28 8.16 12.21 -15.33
C GLY A 28 9.09 12.59 -14.18
N PHE A 29 8.82 12.09 -12.96
CA PHE A 29 9.71 12.29 -11.82
C PHE A 29 11.09 11.68 -12.09
N SER A 30 12.15 12.35 -11.61
CA SER A 30 13.53 11.90 -11.76
C SER A 30 13.87 10.72 -10.85
N GLU A 31 13.23 10.65 -9.68
CA GLU A 31 13.42 9.61 -8.69
C GLU A 31 12.44 8.44 -8.94
N PRO A 32 12.80 7.20 -8.58
CA PRO A 32 11.83 6.13 -8.51
C PRO A 32 10.84 6.37 -7.35
N TYR A 33 9.63 5.82 -7.46
CA TYR A 33 8.63 5.89 -6.38
C TYR A 33 9.04 5.10 -5.13
N GLU A 34 10.10 4.27 -5.22
CA GLU A 34 10.62 3.42 -4.16
C GLU A 34 9.57 2.45 -3.58
N ALA A 35 9.98 1.58 -2.66
CA ALA A 35 9.03 0.65 -2.04
C ALA A 35 7.96 1.36 -1.19
N THR A 36 8.13 2.64 -0.82
CA THR A 36 7.19 3.42 0.03
C THR A 36 6.20 4.30 -0.72
N GLY A 37 6.47 4.66 -1.99
CA GLY A 37 5.62 5.59 -2.75
C GLY A 37 4.13 5.20 -2.80
N PRO A 38 3.78 3.94 -3.12
CA PRO A 38 2.39 3.48 -3.12
C PRO A 38 1.69 3.63 -1.75
N TYR A 39 2.42 3.41 -0.66
CA TYR A 39 1.88 3.54 0.70
C TYR A 39 1.60 4.99 1.05
N ALA A 40 2.50 5.90 0.66
CA ALA A 40 2.29 7.34 0.83
C ALA A 40 1.10 7.83 -0.01
N TYR A 41 0.95 7.30 -1.23
CA TYR A 41 -0.17 7.60 -2.12
C TYR A 41 -1.51 7.17 -1.51
N ASP A 42 -1.58 5.97 -0.95
CA ASP A 42 -2.79 5.51 -0.27
C ASP A 42 -3.05 6.24 1.05
N ALA A 43 -2.01 6.57 1.81
CA ALA A 43 -2.14 7.36 3.04
C ALA A 43 -2.77 8.74 2.78
N ILE A 44 -2.36 9.44 1.71
CA ILE A 44 -3.01 10.70 1.34
C ILE A 44 -4.43 10.47 0.81
N GLY A 45 -4.66 9.37 0.10
CA GLY A 45 -5.99 8.97 -0.37
C GLY A 45 -7.00 8.78 0.77
N ILE A 46 -6.60 8.09 1.85
CA ILE A 46 -7.39 7.93 3.08
C ILE A 46 -7.79 9.29 3.67
N ILE A 47 -6.83 10.20 3.82
CA ILE A 47 -7.08 11.54 4.38
C ILE A 47 -8.02 12.34 3.47
N LEU A 48 -7.84 12.27 2.16
CA LEU A 48 -8.68 12.97 1.19
C LEU A 48 -10.10 12.42 1.14
N GLU A 49 -10.28 11.11 1.28
CA GLU A 49 -11.60 10.49 1.38
C GLU A 49 -12.33 10.96 2.63
N ALA A 50 -11.67 10.90 3.79
CA ALA A 50 -12.21 11.40 5.04
C ALA A 50 -12.60 12.89 4.90
N LEU A 51 -11.70 13.72 4.37
CA LEU A 51 -11.95 15.14 4.12
C LEU A 51 -13.18 15.37 3.24
N LYS A 52 -13.38 14.57 2.17
CA LYS A 52 -14.57 14.66 1.31
C LYS A 52 -15.84 14.26 2.05
N LYS A 53 -15.75 13.31 2.98
CA LYS A 53 -16.89 12.77 3.70
C LYS A 53 -17.39 13.67 4.83
N VAL A 54 -16.46 14.22 5.62
CA VAL A 54 -16.79 14.95 6.86
C VAL A 54 -16.39 16.43 6.84
N GLY A 55 -15.76 16.88 5.75
CA GLY A 55 -15.27 18.25 5.63
C GLY A 55 -13.94 18.49 6.37
N PRO A 56 -13.42 19.73 6.36
CA PRO A 56 -12.12 20.09 6.93
C PRO A 56 -12.14 20.22 8.46
N ASP A 57 -12.78 19.29 9.15
CA ASP A 57 -12.74 19.19 10.61
C ASP A 57 -11.76 18.09 11.03
N ARG A 58 -10.70 18.49 11.75
CA ARG A 58 -9.63 17.57 12.14
C ARG A 58 -10.14 16.41 13.00
N LYS A 59 -11.07 16.67 13.93
CA LYS A 59 -11.57 15.63 14.82
C LYS A 59 -12.46 14.67 14.05
N ALA A 60 -13.37 15.18 13.24
CA ALA A 60 -14.25 14.35 12.42
C ALA A 60 -13.46 13.48 11.43
N ILE A 61 -12.38 13.99 10.84
CA ILE A 61 -11.49 13.21 9.96
C ILE A 61 -10.86 12.04 10.71
N VAL A 62 -10.32 12.30 11.91
CA VAL A 62 -9.74 11.23 12.74
C VAL A 62 -10.80 10.22 13.16
N ASP A 63 -11.95 10.68 13.60
CA ASP A 63 -13.05 9.80 14.03
C ASP A 63 -13.56 8.93 12.87
N TYR A 64 -13.64 9.47 11.64
CA TYR A 64 -14.02 8.71 10.44
C TYR A 64 -13.00 7.62 10.08
N ILE A 65 -11.70 7.95 10.12
CA ILE A 65 -10.63 6.99 9.80
C ILE A 65 -10.50 5.91 10.89
N ALA A 66 -10.76 6.27 12.15
CA ALA A 66 -10.69 5.35 13.29
C ALA A 66 -11.96 4.50 13.47
N ASP A 67 -12.97 4.66 12.61
CA ASP A 67 -14.18 3.84 12.64
C ASP A 67 -13.81 2.36 12.40
N PRO A 68 -14.27 1.41 13.24
CA PRO A 68 -14.00 -0.02 13.05
C PRO A 68 -14.46 -0.59 11.71
N ASP A 69 -15.45 0.04 11.07
CA ASP A 69 -15.98 -0.35 9.77
C ASP A 69 -15.30 0.43 8.62
N PHE A 70 -14.29 1.25 8.91
CA PHE A 70 -13.50 1.94 7.89
C PHE A 70 -12.75 0.93 7.02
N GLU A 71 -12.93 1.07 5.70
CA GLU A 71 -12.21 0.33 4.68
C GLU A 71 -11.73 1.29 3.60
N TYR A 72 -10.46 1.18 3.24
CA TYR A 72 -9.90 1.92 2.11
C TYR A 72 -9.37 0.95 1.05
N HIS A 73 -9.87 1.08 -0.17
CA HIS A 73 -9.45 0.27 -1.31
C HIS A 73 -8.48 1.06 -2.19
N GLY A 74 -7.20 0.94 -1.85
CA GLY A 74 -6.11 1.67 -2.48
C GLY A 74 -5.33 0.87 -3.53
N VAL A 75 -4.22 1.48 -3.95
CA VAL A 75 -3.28 0.85 -4.90
C VAL A 75 -2.53 -0.32 -4.26
N ILE A 76 -2.41 -0.34 -2.91
CA ILE A 76 -1.83 -1.45 -2.15
C ILE A 76 -2.86 -2.51 -1.73
N GLY A 77 -4.10 -2.40 -2.21
CA GLY A 77 -5.23 -3.25 -1.86
C GLY A 77 -6.07 -2.70 -0.71
N LEU A 78 -6.77 -3.59 0.00
CA LEU A 78 -7.62 -3.24 1.13
C LEU A 78 -6.79 -2.87 2.36
N THR A 79 -7.01 -1.68 2.90
CA THR A 79 -6.48 -1.21 4.18
C THR A 79 -7.62 -1.09 5.20
N LYS A 80 -7.47 -1.81 6.31
CA LYS A 80 -8.28 -1.70 7.53
C LYS A 80 -7.37 -1.34 8.70
N LEU A 81 -7.91 -0.62 9.67
CA LEU A 81 -7.19 -0.23 10.88
C LEU A 81 -7.77 -0.94 12.10
N ASP A 82 -6.90 -1.34 13.02
CA ASP A 82 -7.35 -1.79 14.34
C ASP A 82 -7.64 -0.59 15.28
N LYS A 83 -8.08 -0.90 16.50
CA LYS A 83 -8.39 0.10 17.53
C LYS A 83 -7.22 1.02 17.91
N ASP A 84 -5.98 0.63 17.61
CA ASP A 84 -4.77 1.38 17.89
C ASP A 84 -4.30 2.17 16.65
N GLY A 85 -5.05 2.10 15.54
CA GLY A 85 -4.75 2.77 14.28
C GLY A 85 -3.74 2.02 13.40
N GLN A 86 -3.45 0.75 13.70
CA GLN A 86 -2.48 -0.04 12.96
C GLN A 86 -3.15 -0.75 11.78
N SER A 87 -2.49 -0.74 10.62
CA SER A 87 -3.00 -1.47 9.45
C SER A 87 -2.94 -2.98 9.68
N VAL A 88 -4.07 -3.65 9.54
CA VAL A 88 -4.20 -5.12 9.69
C VAL A 88 -4.36 -5.86 8.36
N THR A 89 -4.52 -5.13 7.26
CA THR A 89 -4.62 -5.67 5.89
C THR A 89 -3.81 -4.84 4.89
N GLY A 90 -3.61 -5.44 3.71
CA GLY A 90 -3.04 -4.76 2.54
C GLY A 90 -1.52 -4.74 2.51
N GLY A 91 -0.97 -4.39 1.35
CA GLY A 91 0.42 -3.95 1.22
C GLY A 91 1.52 -4.96 1.55
N LEU A 92 1.27 -6.24 1.78
CA LEU A 92 2.33 -7.24 1.97
C LEU A 92 2.20 -8.37 0.94
N THR A 93 3.33 -8.94 0.56
CA THR A 93 3.41 -10.08 -0.36
C THR A 93 4.52 -11.03 0.09
N LEU A 94 4.29 -12.33 -0.12
CA LEU A 94 5.31 -13.34 0.07
C LEU A 94 6.16 -13.45 -1.20
N LYS A 95 7.47 -13.47 -1.04
CA LYS A 95 8.42 -13.68 -2.14
C LYS A 95 9.33 -14.85 -1.81
N VAL A 96 9.69 -15.60 -2.85
CA VAL A 96 10.66 -16.69 -2.76
C VAL A 96 11.85 -16.38 -3.67
N SER A 97 13.04 -16.66 -3.19
CA SER A 97 14.26 -16.59 -4.00
C SER A 97 14.33 -17.82 -4.90
N ARG A 98 14.19 -17.61 -6.21
CA ARG A 98 14.30 -18.64 -7.25
C ARG A 98 15.28 -18.20 -8.32
N ASN A 99 16.28 -19.01 -8.62
CA ASN A 99 17.31 -18.73 -9.62
C ASN A 99 17.98 -17.35 -9.42
N GLY A 100 18.23 -16.97 -8.16
CA GLY A 100 18.82 -15.67 -7.81
C GLY A 100 17.92 -14.46 -8.00
N LYS A 101 16.60 -14.64 -8.19
CA LYS A 101 15.60 -13.57 -8.26
C LYS A 101 14.52 -13.74 -7.20
N TRP A 102 14.03 -12.63 -6.65
CA TRP A 102 12.82 -12.64 -5.81
C TRP A 102 11.59 -12.64 -6.69
N VAL A 103 10.79 -13.70 -6.63
CA VAL A 103 9.52 -13.83 -7.35
C VAL A 103 8.36 -13.99 -6.37
N PRO A 104 7.11 -13.63 -6.75
CA PRO A 104 5.95 -13.91 -5.92
C PRO A 104 5.90 -15.39 -5.51
N TRP A 105 5.65 -15.66 -4.23
CA TRP A 105 5.46 -17.01 -3.74
C TRP A 105 4.00 -17.43 -3.95
N SER A 106 3.81 -18.59 -4.58
CA SER A 106 2.54 -19.31 -4.64
C SER A 106 2.77 -20.71 -4.07
N GLU A 107 1.78 -21.24 -3.35
CA GLU A 107 1.74 -22.64 -2.92
C GLU A 107 1.79 -23.61 -4.11
#